data_AF-N9DTK3-F1
#
_entry.id   AF-N9DTK3-F1
#
_cell.length_a   1.000
_cell.length_b   1.000
_cell.length_c   1.000
_cell.angle_alpha   90.00
_cell.angle_beta   90.00
_cell.angle_gamma   90.00
#
_symmetry.space_group_name_H-M   'P 1'
#
loop_
_entity.id
_entity.type
_entity.pdbx_description
1 polymer ?
#
loop_
_entity_poly.entity_id
_entity_poly.type
_entity_poly.pdbx_seq_one_letter_code
_entity_poly.pdbx_strand_id
1 'polypeptide(L)'
;MKHESEQKHFQLPAEACWSHTWRQPMFEFLASAHFNGEHFFNALRPPESHKRSNFIKWMLKRRSSTWNVDRKQEYQQFAQASRSLPQNRPNAKIDDWQVWFVGHATVLIQIGPYNLLTDPVWAEYAGPSQGRGPRRACPAGIALEELPEIHAVLLSHNHYDHMDLSTLSWLHEQFAMPIYTGLGNSYYLPEHFQVYEMDWWQSALLGDLKLVYTPAQHGSGRGLRDQNRALWGGFSVLNGADHCFFAGDTGYSPHFKEIYAKYGAPRIALLPIGAYEPRLLMRYLHMNPDEAFQAHKDLHAKCSLAIHYRTFQLTDESREQPEEDLQKARQKSSKLMNPFICIREGKRLTV
;
A
#
# COMPACT_ATOMS: atom_id res chain seq x y z
N MET A 1 -23.29 19.37 29.59
CA MET A 1 -22.01 19.35 28.85
C MET A 1 -22.36 19.10 27.41
N LYS A 2 -22.16 20.09 26.52
CA LYS A 2 -22.31 19.86 25.08
C LYS A 2 -21.26 18.82 24.71
N HIS A 3 -21.65 17.68 24.17
CA HIS A 3 -20.72 16.83 23.45
C HIS A 3 -20.16 17.70 22.32
N GLU A 4 -18.94 18.21 22.48
CA GLU A 4 -18.15 18.62 21.33
C GLU A 4 -18.10 17.36 20.44
N SER A 5 -18.73 17.43 19.28
CA SER A 5 -18.60 16.37 18.29
C SER A 5 -17.11 16.22 18.03
N GLU A 6 -16.51 15.11 18.44
CA GLU A 6 -15.11 14.80 18.13
C GLU A 6 -14.88 15.06 16.65
N GLN A 7 -13.93 15.94 16.36
CA GLN A 7 -13.58 16.29 14.99
C GLN A 7 -13.08 15.02 14.29
N LYS A 8 -13.82 14.57 13.27
CA LYS A 8 -13.46 13.37 12.48
C LYS A 8 -12.51 13.73 11.35
N HIS A 9 -11.34 13.11 11.31
CA HIS A 9 -10.31 13.35 10.30
C HIS A 9 -10.30 12.26 9.23
N PHE A 10 -10.77 12.62 8.03
CA PHE A 10 -10.67 11.80 6.80
C PHE A 10 -9.49 12.18 5.90
N GLN A 11 -8.80 13.25 6.29
CA GLN A 11 -7.55 13.67 5.71
C GLN A 11 -6.74 14.47 6.74
N LEU A 12 -5.42 14.47 6.59
CA LEU A 12 -4.49 15.27 7.37
C LEU A 12 -3.67 16.19 6.44
N PRO A 13 -3.23 17.37 6.89
CA PRO A 13 -2.21 18.11 6.19
C PRO A 13 -0.90 17.30 6.16
N ALA A 14 -0.18 17.30 5.05
CA ALA A 14 1.05 16.54 4.92
C ALA A 14 2.20 17.17 5.73
N GLU A 15 2.88 16.34 6.54
CA GLU A 15 4.03 16.74 7.37
C GLU A 15 5.24 17.08 6.51
N ALA A 16 5.94 18.16 6.89
CA ALA A 16 7.12 18.62 6.19
C ALA A 16 8.34 17.77 6.55
N CYS A 17 8.95 17.11 5.56
CA CYS A 17 10.14 16.26 5.74
C CYS A 17 11.21 16.53 4.67
N TRP A 18 11.57 17.80 4.50
CA TRP A 18 12.56 18.24 3.50
C TRP A 18 13.94 17.60 3.66
N SER A 19 14.32 17.17 4.86
CA SER A 19 15.56 16.44 5.10
C SER A 19 15.66 15.18 4.24
N HIS A 20 14.55 14.46 4.06
CA HIS A 20 14.49 13.23 3.26
C HIS A 20 14.70 13.49 1.78
N THR A 21 14.42 14.71 1.31
CA THR A 21 14.56 15.09 -0.10
C THR A 21 16.02 15.22 -0.54
N TRP A 22 16.92 15.61 0.38
CA TRP A 22 18.29 16.01 0.05
C TRP A 22 19.38 15.12 0.66
N ARG A 23 19.08 14.41 1.75
CA ARG A 23 20.05 13.54 2.42
C ARG A 23 20.21 12.22 1.68
N GLN A 24 21.41 11.66 1.80
CA GLN A 24 21.73 10.33 1.32
C GLN A 24 21.92 9.44 2.55
N PRO A 25 21.02 8.48 2.79
CA PRO A 25 21.21 7.54 3.88
C PRO A 25 22.41 6.62 3.58
N MET A 26 23.13 6.24 4.63
CA MET A 26 24.17 5.22 4.58
C MET A 26 23.73 4.06 5.47
N PHE A 27 23.73 2.86 4.91
CA PHE A 27 23.33 1.65 5.61
C PHE A 27 24.45 0.62 5.51
N GLU A 28 24.73 -0.06 6.62
CA GLU A 28 25.72 -1.13 6.69
C GLU A 28 25.00 -2.48 6.67
N PHE A 29 24.48 -2.88 5.50
CA PHE A 29 23.93 -4.20 5.29
C PHE A 29 24.94 -5.11 4.58
N LEU A 30 24.87 -6.41 4.85
CA LEU A 30 25.64 -7.38 4.09
C LEU A 30 25.13 -7.45 2.65
N ALA A 31 26.04 -7.57 1.69
CA ALA A 31 25.68 -7.82 0.30
C ALA A 31 24.86 -9.11 0.18
N SER A 32 23.84 -9.09 -0.67
CA SER A 32 22.88 -10.18 -0.84
C SER A 32 22.48 -10.34 -2.31
N ALA A 33 21.52 -11.23 -2.60
CA ALA A 33 20.99 -11.41 -3.95
C ALA A 33 20.28 -10.18 -4.51
N HIS A 34 19.95 -9.20 -3.66
CA HIS A 34 19.16 -8.01 -3.98
C HIS A 34 19.72 -6.73 -3.34
N PHE A 35 20.94 -6.77 -2.77
CA PHE A 35 21.66 -5.61 -2.25
C PHE A 35 23.15 -5.68 -2.64
N ASN A 36 23.68 -4.62 -3.26
CA ASN A 36 25.05 -4.60 -3.79
C ASN A 36 26.08 -3.93 -2.87
N GLY A 37 25.72 -3.68 -1.60
CA GLY A 37 26.53 -2.91 -0.65
C GLY A 37 26.19 -1.41 -0.63
N GLU A 38 25.42 -0.92 -1.59
CA GLU A 38 25.03 0.49 -1.67
C GLU A 38 23.54 0.70 -1.95
N HIS A 39 22.97 -0.10 -2.84
CA HIS A 39 21.59 0.00 -3.32
C HIS A 39 20.93 -1.38 -3.38
N PHE A 40 19.65 -1.41 -3.08
CA PHE A 40 18.78 -2.53 -3.37
C PHE A 40 18.43 -2.58 -4.87
N PHE A 41 18.14 -3.77 -5.38
CA PHE A 41 17.77 -3.97 -6.79
C PHE A 41 16.83 -5.15 -6.97
N ASN A 42 16.00 -5.09 -8.02
CA ASN A 42 15.09 -6.18 -8.37
C ASN A 42 15.83 -7.35 -9.02
N ALA A 43 15.29 -8.56 -8.84
CA ALA A 43 15.77 -9.76 -9.52
C ALA A 43 15.60 -9.67 -11.06
N LEU A 44 14.46 -9.14 -11.53
CA LEU A 44 14.27 -8.87 -12.95
C LEU A 44 14.96 -7.56 -13.32
N ARG A 45 15.69 -7.58 -14.44
CA ARG A 45 16.35 -6.39 -14.98
C ARG A 45 15.34 -5.44 -15.64
N PRO A 46 15.58 -4.12 -15.57
CA PRO A 46 14.77 -3.15 -16.28
C PRO A 46 14.88 -3.33 -17.80
N PRO A 47 13.79 -3.17 -18.56
CA PRO A 47 13.85 -3.14 -20.02
C PRO A 47 14.60 -1.88 -20.50
N GLU A 48 15.12 -1.88 -21.73
CA GLU A 48 15.85 -0.72 -22.28
C GLU A 48 15.04 0.58 -22.32
N SER A 49 13.70 0.48 -22.35
CA SER A 49 12.80 1.64 -22.31
C SER A 49 12.78 2.34 -20.94
N HIS A 50 13.16 1.62 -19.88
CA HIS A 50 13.17 2.08 -18.49
C HIS A 50 14.48 2.83 -18.16
N LYS A 51 14.77 3.86 -18.97
CA LYS A 51 15.89 4.79 -18.76
C LYS A 51 15.41 6.00 -17.97
N ARG A 52 16.23 6.45 -17.00
CA ARG A 52 15.98 7.69 -16.23
C ARG A 52 15.67 8.90 -17.13
N SER A 53 16.32 9.00 -18.28
CA SER A 53 16.05 10.07 -19.26
C SER A 53 14.62 10.07 -19.78
N ASN A 54 14.02 8.90 -19.98
CA ASN A 54 12.63 8.79 -20.47
C ASN A 54 11.64 9.16 -19.36
N PHE A 55 11.93 8.75 -18.13
CA PHE A 55 11.13 9.15 -16.96
C PHE A 55 11.15 10.67 -16.74
N ILE A 56 12.33 11.30 -16.81
CA ILE A 56 12.46 12.78 -16.71
C ILE A 56 11.68 13.47 -17.85
N LYS A 57 11.85 13.00 -19.09
CA LYS A 57 11.11 13.54 -20.25
C LYS A 57 9.59 13.45 -20.06
N TRP A 58 9.11 12.33 -19.51
CA TRP A 58 7.70 12.15 -19.20
C TRP A 58 7.24 13.09 -18.08
N MET A 59 7.96 13.17 -16.97
CA MET A 59 7.66 14.08 -15.86
C MET A 59 7.55 15.56 -16.30
N LEU A 60 8.39 15.99 -17.25
CA LEU A 60 8.34 17.35 -17.80
C LEU A 60 7.16 17.60 -18.76
N LYS A 61 6.64 16.54 -19.40
CA LYS A 61 5.59 16.65 -20.42
C LYS A 61 4.19 16.29 -19.90
N ARG A 62 4.12 15.49 -18.84
CA ARG A 62 2.86 14.99 -18.30
C ARG A 62 2.04 16.13 -17.70
N ARG A 63 0.73 15.98 -17.72
CA ARG A 63 -0.20 16.85 -17.01
C ARG A 63 -0.59 16.13 -15.70
N SER A 64 -0.12 16.62 -14.56
CA SER A 64 -0.25 15.95 -13.26
C SER A 64 -1.61 16.14 -12.56
N SER A 65 -2.58 16.80 -13.20
CA SER A 65 -3.92 17.10 -12.63
C SER A 65 -4.97 17.08 -13.73
N THR A 66 -5.09 15.95 -14.43
CA THR A 66 -6.10 15.76 -15.49
C THR A 66 -7.39 15.13 -14.99
N TRP A 67 -7.41 14.57 -13.79
CA TRP A 67 -8.62 14.05 -13.19
C TRP A 67 -9.63 15.18 -12.94
N ASN A 68 -10.75 15.16 -13.65
CA ASN A 68 -11.84 16.13 -13.50
C ASN A 68 -12.74 15.76 -12.31
N VAL A 69 -12.20 15.86 -11.10
CA VAL A 69 -12.88 15.48 -9.85
C VAL A 69 -13.34 16.71 -9.09
N ASP A 70 -14.65 16.83 -8.85
CA ASP A 70 -15.18 17.75 -7.85
C ASP A 70 -15.01 17.15 -6.45
N ARG A 71 -13.89 17.49 -5.80
CA ARG A 71 -13.59 17.01 -4.44
C ARG A 71 -14.65 17.44 -3.43
N LYS A 72 -15.30 18.60 -3.59
CA LYS A 72 -16.34 19.02 -2.63
C LYS A 72 -17.53 18.07 -2.72
N GLN A 73 -17.93 17.74 -3.95
CA GLN A 73 -19.00 16.77 -4.21
C GLN A 73 -18.65 15.37 -3.69
N GLU A 74 -17.42 14.89 -3.93
CA GLU A 74 -16.94 13.60 -3.41
C GLU A 74 -17.07 13.52 -1.88
N TYR A 75 -16.61 14.55 -1.17
CA TYR A 75 -16.69 14.60 0.28
C TYR A 75 -18.13 14.70 0.79
N GLN A 76 -18.99 15.46 0.10
CA GLN A 76 -20.42 15.55 0.45
C GLN A 76 -21.14 14.21 0.26
N GLN A 77 -20.90 13.53 -0.86
CA GLN A 77 -21.49 12.22 -1.15
C GLN A 77 -21.01 11.18 -0.13
N PHE A 78 -19.71 11.19 0.18
CA PHE A 78 -19.15 10.30 1.18
C PHE A 78 -19.77 10.54 2.58
N ALA A 79 -19.91 11.80 3.00
CA ALA A 79 -20.50 12.15 4.30
C ALA A 79 -21.99 11.77 4.42
N GLN A 80 -22.72 11.73 3.29
CA GLN A 80 -24.13 11.33 3.25
C GLN A 80 -24.33 9.81 3.18
N ALA A 81 -23.31 9.05 2.79
CA ALA A 81 -23.43 7.61 2.63
C ALA A 81 -23.55 6.92 3.99
N SER A 82 -24.53 6.01 4.13
CA SER A 82 -24.58 5.12 5.28
C SER A 82 -23.34 4.23 5.31
N ARG A 83 -22.68 4.20 6.47
CA ARG A 83 -21.43 3.47 6.68
C ARG A 83 -21.48 2.67 7.96
N SER A 84 -21.03 1.44 7.88
CA SER A 84 -20.63 0.66 9.04
C SER A 84 -19.24 1.11 9.48
N LEU A 85 -18.96 1.05 10.78
CA LEU A 85 -17.63 1.33 11.32
C LEU A 85 -16.94 0.02 11.70
N PRO A 86 -15.62 -0.08 11.52
CA PRO A 86 -14.86 -1.16 12.13
C PRO A 86 -15.02 -1.10 13.66
N GLN A 87 -14.95 -2.25 14.30
CA GLN A 87 -15.05 -2.39 15.76
C GLN A 87 -13.84 -3.16 16.28
N ASN A 88 -13.49 -2.95 17.54
CA ASN A 88 -12.58 -3.84 18.25
C ASN A 88 -13.20 -5.24 18.38
N ARG A 89 -12.39 -6.29 18.19
CA ARG A 89 -12.86 -7.69 18.15
C ARG A 89 -12.08 -8.61 19.08
N PRO A 90 -11.88 -8.29 20.37
CA PRO A 90 -11.00 -9.05 21.26
C PRO A 90 -11.39 -10.53 21.41
N ASN A 91 -12.67 -10.86 21.16
CA ASN A 91 -13.21 -12.22 21.27
C ASN A 91 -13.45 -12.89 19.90
N ALA A 92 -13.04 -12.28 18.78
CA ALA A 92 -13.21 -12.90 17.47
C ALA A 92 -12.26 -14.10 17.32
N LYS A 93 -12.78 -15.17 16.71
CA LYS A 93 -11.98 -16.37 16.43
C LYS A 93 -10.91 -16.04 15.40
N ILE A 94 -9.75 -16.70 15.49
CA ILE A 94 -8.59 -16.42 14.64
C ILE A 94 -8.86 -16.69 13.14
N ASP A 95 -9.87 -17.49 12.81
CA ASP A 95 -10.33 -17.78 11.46
C ASP A 95 -11.41 -16.80 10.94
N ASP A 96 -11.83 -15.81 11.75
CA ASP A 96 -12.82 -14.80 11.36
C ASP A 96 -12.14 -13.53 10.85
N TRP A 97 -12.07 -13.39 9.53
CA TRP A 97 -11.31 -12.34 8.85
C TRP A 97 -12.22 -11.32 8.19
N GLN A 98 -11.88 -10.05 8.35
CA GLN A 98 -12.50 -8.98 7.57
C GLN A 98 -11.46 -7.94 7.17
N VAL A 99 -11.65 -7.33 6.01
CA VAL A 99 -10.84 -6.21 5.53
C VAL A 99 -11.72 -5.01 5.27
N TRP A 100 -11.19 -3.82 5.54
CA TRP A 100 -11.84 -2.55 5.25
C TRP A 100 -10.95 -1.73 4.33
N PHE A 101 -11.49 -1.32 3.19
CA PHE A 101 -10.76 -0.48 2.27
C PHE A 101 -10.82 0.97 2.74
N VAL A 102 -9.70 1.49 3.26
CA VAL A 102 -9.62 2.90 3.65
C VAL A 102 -9.37 3.76 2.41
N GLY A 103 -8.53 3.30 1.49
CA GLY A 103 -8.24 3.99 0.23
C GLY A 103 -6.78 3.82 -0.16
N HIS A 104 -6.47 4.04 -1.44
CA HIS A 104 -5.14 3.83 -1.99
C HIS A 104 -4.61 2.42 -1.65
N ALA A 105 -3.45 2.30 -0.99
CA ALA A 105 -2.91 1.05 -0.45
C ALA A 105 -3.25 0.81 1.04
N THR A 106 -4.05 1.69 1.65
CA THR A 106 -4.46 1.58 3.04
C THR A 106 -5.67 0.65 3.20
N VAL A 107 -5.42 -0.49 3.87
CA VAL A 107 -6.42 -1.50 4.20
C VAL A 107 -6.28 -1.84 5.67
N LEU A 108 -7.38 -1.73 6.41
CA LEU A 108 -7.48 -2.29 7.76
C LEU A 108 -7.82 -3.77 7.64
N ILE A 109 -6.88 -4.62 8.03
CA ILE A 109 -7.01 -6.07 8.04
C ILE A 109 -7.30 -6.50 9.47
N GLN A 110 -8.40 -7.23 9.68
CA GLN A 110 -8.77 -7.77 10.98
C GLN A 110 -8.76 -9.30 10.91
N ILE A 111 -7.81 -9.93 11.60
CA ILE A 111 -7.64 -11.38 11.69
C ILE A 111 -7.91 -11.79 13.14
N GLY A 112 -9.11 -12.33 13.41
CA GLY A 112 -9.57 -12.55 14.77
C GLY A 112 -9.48 -11.27 15.61
N PRO A 113 -8.70 -11.26 16.71
CA PRO A 113 -8.55 -10.08 17.57
C PRO A 113 -7.57 -9.04 17.03
N TYR A 114 -6.71 -9.38 16.06
CA TYR A 114 -5.65 -8.50 15.58
C TYR A 114 -6.16 -7.55 14.50
N ASN A 115 -5.81 -6.27 14.63
CA ASN A 115 -6.06 -5.22 13.66
C ASN A 115 -4.73 -4.72 13.11
N LEU A 116 -4.49 -4.92 11.83
CA LEU A 116 -3.30 -4.51 11.10
C LEU A 116 -3.67 -3.44 10.09
N LEU A 117 -2.81 -2.45 9.88
CA LEU A 117 -3.04 -1.40 8.89
C LEU A 117 -1.91 -1.38 7.87
N THR A 118 -2.24 -1.56 6.59
CA THR A 118 -1.25 -1.47 5.50
C THR A 118 -1.04 -0.02 5.10
N ASP A 119 0.21 0.37 4.82
CA ASP A 119 0.59 1.65 4.20
C ASP A 119 -0.35 2.82 4.52
N PRO A 120 -0.43 3.24 5.79
CA PRO A 120 -1.49 4.13 6.25
C PRO A 120 -1.26 5.56 5.76
N VAL A 121 -2.19 6.06 4.96
CA VAL A 121 -2.13 7.42 4.41
C VAL A 121 -3.46 8.13 4.57
N TRP A 122 -3.46 9.22 5.35
CA TRP A 122 -4.52 10.22 5.44
C TRP A 122 -4.08 11.57 4.85
N ALA A 123 -2.80 11.74 4.49
CA ALA A 123 -2.30 12.97 3.89
C ALA A 123 -3.14 13.46 2.70
N GLU A 124 -3.38 14.77 2.69
CA GLU A 124 -4.01 15.47 1.58
C GLU A 124 -3.10 15.51 0.35
N TYR A 125 -1.78 15.54 0.55
CA TYR A 125 -0.78 15.53 -0.52
C TYR A 125 0.24 14.43 -0.29
N ALA A 126 0.44 13.58 -1.29
CA ALA A 126 1.53 12.61 -1.31
C ALA A 126 2.84 13.30 -1.74
N GLY A 127 3.53 13.92 -0.79
CA GLY A 127 4.81 14.60 -1.07
C GLY A 127 5.53 15.12 0.19
N PRO A 128 6.65 15.84 0.00
CA PRO A 128 7.55 16.26 1.08
C PRO A 128 6.97 17.32 2.02
N SER A 129 5.83 17.92 1.68
CA SER A 129 5.14 18.92 2.48
C SER A 129 3.73 19.16 1.94
N GLN A 130 2.88 19.81 2.74
CA GLN A 130 1.58 20.31 2.29
C GLN A 130 1.69 21.12 0.98
N GLY A 131 0.80 20.85 0.02
CA GLY A 131 0.78 21.50 -1.29
C GLY A 131 1.80 20.97 -2.31
N ARG A 132 2.58 19.94 -1.97
CA ARG A 132 3.58 19.32 -2.87
C ARG A 132 3.20 17.89 -3.20
N GLY A 133 3.31 17.52 -4.49
CA GLY A 133 2.97 16.19 -4.97
C GLY A 133 1.49 16.03 -5.31
N PRO A 134 1.06 14.81 -5.67
CA PRO A 134 -0.32 14.50 -6.00
C PRO A 134 -1.27 14.78 -4.83
N ARG A 135 -2.36 15.51 -5.12
CA ARG A 135 -3.41 15.78 -4.14
C ARG A 135 -4.43 14.64 -4.12
N ARG A 136 -4.87 14.25 -2.92
CA ARG A 136 -5.94 13.30 -2.67
C ARG A 136 -7.25 13.73 -3.37
N ALA A 137 -7.88 12.79 -4.07
CA ALA A 137 -9.11 13.01 -4.83
C ALA A 137 -10.40 12.72 -4.03
N CYS A 138 -10.35 11.78 -3.08
CA CYS A 138 -11.50 11.35 -2.26
C CYS A 138 -11.08 11.22 -0.78
N PRO A 139 -12.04 11.32 0.16
CA PRO A 139 -11.74 11.12 1.59
C PRO A 139 -11.21 9.70 1.87
N ALA A 140 -10.49 9.55 2.97
CA ALA A 140 -10.28 8.22 3.55
C ALA A 140 -11.64 7.58 3.88
N GLY A 141 -11.72 6.26 3.76
CA GLY A 141 -12.92 5.48 4.02
C GLY A 141 -13.30 5.39 5.49
N ILE A 142 -12.34 5.61 6.38
CA ILE A 142 -12.49 5.56 7.84
C ILE A 142 -11.81 6.81 8.41
N ALA A 143 -12.48 7.52 9.32
CA ALA A 143 -11.83 8.63 10.00
C ALA A 143 -10.81 8.07 11.01
N LEU A 144 -9.73 8.81 11.28
CA LEU A 144 -8.72 8.37 12.23
C LEU A 144 -9.32 8.01 13.60
N GLU A 145 -10.21 8.85 14.12
CA GLU A 145 -10.93 8.67 15.40
C GLU A 145 -11.99 7.56 15.36
N GLU A 146 -12.10 6.82 14.26
CA GLU A 146 -13.03 5.70 14.09
C GLU A 146 -12.30 4.39 13.79
N LEU A 147 -10.96 4.42 13.78
CA LEU A 147 -10.16 3.21 13.73
C LEU A 147 -10.34 2.42 15.04
N PRO A 148 -10.41 1.09 14.97
CA PRO A 148 -10.22 0.27 16.15
C PRO A 148 -8.76 0.39 16.61
N GLU A 149 -8.44 -0.20 17.77
CA GLU A 149 -7.05 -0.29 18.24
C GLU A 149 -6.19 -0.96 17.17
N ILE A 150 -5.15 -0.27 16.69
CA ILE A 150 -4.25 -0.80 15.68
C ILE A 150 -3.07 -1.48 16.36
N HIS A 151 -2.92 -2.79 16.13
CA HIS A 151 -1.92 -3.61 16.78
C HIS A 151 -0.57 -3.59 16.05
N ALA A 152 -0.57 -3.35 14.74
CA ALA A 152 0.64 -3.09 13.97
C ALA A 152 0.35 -2.40 12.65
N VAL A 153 1.37 -1.71 12.13
CA VAL A 153 1.40 -1.20 10.77
C VAL A 153 2.29 -2.11 9.91
N LEU A 154 1.82 -2.44 8.70
CA LEU A 154 2.58 -3.15 7.68
C LEU A 154 2.97 -2.13 6.61
N LEU A 155 4.23 -1.72 6.60
CA LEU A 155 4.74 -0.67 5.73
C LEU A 155 5.60 -1.26 4.61
N SER A 156 5.07 -1.24 3.39
CA SER A 156 5.66 -1.91 2.23
C SER A 156 6.97 -1.25 1.78
N HIS A 157 7.02 0.08 1.72
CA HIS A 157 8.18 0.88 1.31
C HIS A 157 8.00 2.36 1.69
N ASN A 158 9.01 3.18 1.38
CA ASN A 158 9.09 4.57 1.83
C ASN A 158 8.52 5.63 0.87
N HIS A 159 7.78 5.32 -0.20
CA HIS A 159 7.20 6.40 -1.01
C HIS A 159 6.15 7.21 -0.25
N TYR A 160 5.93 8.47 -0.66
CA TYR A 160 5.08 9.41 0.07
C TYR A 160 3.61 9.02 0.16
N ASP A 161 3.12 8.26 -0.81
CA ASP A 161 1.75 7.72 -0.86
C ASP A 161 1.61 6.37 -0.13
N HIS A 162 2.68 5.89 0.52
CA HIS A 162 2.67 4.66 1.33
C HIS A 162 3.17 4.89 2.77
N MET A 163 4.15 5.78 2.94
CA MET A 163 4.73 6.22 4.21
C MET A 163 4.39 7.69 4.44
N ASP A 164 3.24 7.92 5.07
CA ASP A 164 2.76 9.24 5.47
C ASP A 164 3.08 9.50 6.95
N LEU A 165 4.04 10.40 7.20
CA LEU A 165 4.51 10.70 8.56
C LEU A 165 3.42 11.34 9.42
N SER A 166 2.52 12.15 8.85
CA SER A 166 1.42 12.74 9.61
C SER A 166 0.49 11.66 10.18
N THR A 167 0.18 10.67 9.33
CA THR A 167 -0.66 9.55 9.74
C THR A 167 0.05 8.65 10.72
N LEU A 168 1.31 8.31 10.47
CA LEU A 168 2.08 7.43 11.35
C LEU A 168 2.31 8.06 12.73
N SER A 169 2.56 9.36 12.81
CA SER A 169 2.66 10.11 14.07
C SER A 169 1.35 10.10 14.84
N TRP A 170 0.22 10.39 14.19
CA TRP A 170 -1.09 10.31 14.83
C TRP A 170 -1.37 8.90 15.36
N LEU A 171 -1.10 7.88 14.55
CA LEU A 171 -1.29 6.47 14.90
C LEU A 171 -0.40 6.07 16.09
N HIS A 172 0.86 6.49 16.11
CA HIS A 172 1.78 6.23 17.21
C HIS A 172 1.32 6.89 18.51
N GLU A 173 0.87 8.14 18.46
CA GLU A 173 0.34 8.86 19.63
C GLU A 173 -0.91 8.17 20.22
N GLN A 174 -1.76 7.60 19.36
CA GLN A 174 -2.99 6.93 19.82
C GLN A 174 -2.79 5.50 20.29
N PHE A 175 -1.95 4.71 19.61
CA PHE A 175 -1.89 3.26 19.81
C PHE A 175 -0.49 2.74 20.19
N ALA A 176 0.57 3.54 20.03
CA ALA A 176 1.96 3.17 20.28
C ALA A 176 2.37 1.82 19.63
N MET A 177 1.81 1.52 18.46
CA MET A 177 1.98 0.23 17.80
C MET A 177 3.38 0.08 17.16
N PRO A 178 3.86 -1.16 16.99
CA PRO A 178 5.01 -1.44 16.14
C PRO A 178 4.72 -1.28 14.65
N ILE A 179 5.72 -0.84 13.91
CA ILE A 179 5.75 -0.82 12.44
C ILE A 179 6.65 -1.95 11.95
N TYR A 180 6.14 -2.80 11.07
CA TYR A 180 6.92 -3.81 10.37
C TYR A 180 7.20 -3.33 8.95
N THR A 181 8.46 -3.40 8.51
CA THR A 181 8.89 -2.85 7.21
C THR A 181 10.17 -3.50 6.69
N GLY A 182 10.62 -3.07 5.51
CA GLY A 182 11.88 -3.51 4.90
C GLY A 182 13.10 -2.82 5.50
N LEU A 183 14.29 -3.43 5.33
CA LEU A 183 15.58 -2.86 5.71
C LEU A 183 15.77 -1.39 5.27
N GLY A 184 16.23 -0.53 6.18
CA GLY A 184 16.55 0.87 5.93
C GLY A 184 15.36 1.86 5.97
N ASN A 185 14.12 1.40 6.14
CA ASN A 185 12.95 2.28 6.19
C ASN A 185 12.83 3.05 7.52
N SER A 186 13.37 2.52 8.63
CA SER A 186 13.42 3.18 9.95
C SER A 186 14.11 4.54 9.92
N TYR A 187 15.07 4.73 9.00
CA TYR A 187 15.75 6.02 8.79
C TYR A 187 14.80 7.18 8.51
N TYR A 188 13.65 6.90 7.89
CA TYR A 188 12.67 7.90 7.49
C TYR A 188 11.56 8.09 8.52
N LEU A 189 11.60 7.36 9.63
CA LEU A 189 10.63 7.38 10.70
C LEU A 189 11.22 8.05 11.95
N PRO A 190 10.40 8.67 12.81
CA PRO A 190 10.88 9.19 14.09
C PRO A 190 11.57 8.11 14.94
N GLU A 191 12.70 8.45 15.57
CA GLU A 191 13.54 7.50 16.32
C GLU A 191 12.82 6.81 17.49
N HIS A 192 11.76 7.42 18.03
CA HIS A 192 11.00 6.88 19.14
C HIS A 192 9.92 5.86 18.72
N PHE A 193 9.71 5.66 17.40
CA PHE A 193 8.82 4.62 16.92
C PHE A 193 9.45 3.24 17.09
N GLN A 194 8.64 2.24 17.46
CA GLN A 194 9.07 0.86 17.46
C GLN A 194 9.00 0.32 16.02
N VAL A 195 10.17 0.11 15.39
CA VAL A 195 10.26 -0.36 14.00
C VAL A 195 11.00 -1.70 13.92
N TYR A 196 10.39 -2.67 13.27
CA TYR A 196 10.98 -3.97 12.94
C TYR A 196 11.30 -4.03 11.45
N GLU A 197 12.57 -3.91 11.12
CA GLU A 197 13.07 -4.06 9.75
C GLU A 197 13.37 -5.51 9.43
N MET A 198 12.91 -5.96 8.26
CA MET A 198 13.08 -7.32 7.78
C MET A 198 13.64 -7.30 6.36
N ASP A 199 14.50 -8.26 6.06
CA ASP A 199 14.85 -8.58 4.70
C ASP A 199 13.76 -9.44 4.04
N TRP A 200 13.80 -9.58 2.71
CA TRP A 200 12.90 -10.50 2.01
C TRP A 200 12.98 -11.93 2.57
N TRP A 201 11.81 -12.52 2.77
CA TRP A 201 11.59 -13.83 3.39
C TRP A 201 11.90 -13.94 4.87
N GLN A 202 12.39 -12.87 5.51
CA GLN A 202 12.44 -12.82 6.97
C GLN A 202 11.05 -12.61 7.54
N SER A 203 10.92 -12.95 8.82
CA SER A 203 9.64 -12.89 9.51
C SER A 203 9.77 -12.47 10.95
N ALA A 204 8.73 -11.82 11.45
CA ALA A 204 8.55 -11.50 12.86
C ALA A 204 7.18 -12.01 13.35
N LEU A 205 7.00 -12.03 14.66
CA LEU A 205 5.76 -12.45 15.30
C LEU A 205 4.98 -11.25 15.81
N LEU A 206 3.65 -11.31 15.67
CA LEU A 206 2.70 -10.42 16.33
C LEU A 206 1.62 -11.28 16.99
N GLY A 207 1.82 -11.60 18.26
CA GLY A 207 0.99 -12.59 18.96
C GLY A 207 1.00 -13.94 18.22
N ASP A 208 -0.16 -14.42 17.81
CA ASP A 208 -0.33 -15.69 17.08
C ASP A 208 -0.05 -15.56 15.56
N LEU A 209 0.17 -14.35 15.06
CA LEU A 209 0.43 -14.10 13.65
C LEU A 209 1.92 -14.12 13.34
N LYS A 210 2.28 -14.73 12.21
CA LYS A 210 3.62 -14.63 11.63
C LYS A 210 3.59 -13.66 10.46
N LEU A 211 4.32 -12.56 10.58
CA LEU A 211 4.45 -11.54 9.53
C LEU A 211 5.71 -11.84 8.74
N VAL A 212 5.58 -12.15 7.45
CA VAL A 212 6.70 -12.36 6.53
C VAL A 212 6.79 -11.18 5.59
N TYR A 213 7.96 -10.57 5.48
CA TYR A 213 8.23 -9.56 4.46
C TYR A 213 8.57 -10.25 3.14
N THR A 214 7.79 -10.00 2.08
CA THR A 214 7.91 -10.71 0.80
C THR A 214 8.52 -9.81 -0.28
N PRO A 215 9.20 -10.38 -1.30
CA PRO A 215 9.70 -9.59 -2.43
C PRO A 215 8.59 -8.89 -3.20
N ALA A 216 8.97 -7.77 -3.81
CA ALA A 216 8.19 -7.03 -4.80
C ALA A 216 9.13 -6.53 -5.92
N GLN A 217 8.56 -6.30 -7.11
CA GLN A 217 9.24 -5.73 -8.26
C GLN A 217 9.01 -4.21 -8.27
N HIS A 218 9.77 -3.46 -7.47
CA HIS A 218 9.54 -2.02 -7.28
C HIS A 218 10.85 -1.25 -7.02
N GLY A 219 10.76 -0.09 -6.38
CA GLY A 219 11.88 0.75 -5.95
C GLY A 219 11.54 1.50 -4.68
N SER A 220 12.45 2.32 -4.20
CA SER A 220 12.24 3.17 -3.02
C SER A 220 12.89 4.54 -3.20
N GLY A 221 12.47 5.51 -2.42
CA GLY A 221 13.10 6.84 -2.35
C GLY A 221 12.11 7.98 -2.16
N ARG A 222 12.48 8.93 -1.31
CA ARG A 222 11.72 10.15 -1.00
C ARG A 222 12.39 11.40 -1.55
N GLY A 223 13.58 11.27 -2.12
CA GLY A 223 14.41 12.39 -2.55
C GLY A 223 15.25 12.09 -3.79
N LEU A 224 16.19 12.98 -4.04
CA LEU A 224 17.06 12.92 -5.21
C LEU A 224 18.26 11.98 -5.03
N ARG A 225 18.61 11.64 -3.78
CA ARG A 225 19.85 10.95 -3.42
C ARG A 225 19.66 9.65 -2.63
N ASP A 226 18.42 9.22 -2.46
CA ASP A 226 18.07 8.09 -1.61
C ASP A 226 17.38 6.95 -2.37
N GLN A 227 17.38 7.04 -3.70
CA GLN A 227 16.76 6.06 -4.60
C GLN A 227 17.33 4.66 -4.35
N ASN A 228 16.45 3.71 -4.04
CA ASN A 228 16.76 2.30 -3.75
C ASN A 228 17.73 2.08 -2.58
N ARG A 229 17.81 3.00 -1.62
CA ARG A 229 18.62 2.83 -0.41
C ARG A 229 17.95 1.95 0.63
N ALA A 230 16.63 2.08 0.77
CA ALA A 230 15.81 1.22 1.63
C ALA A 230 15.12 0.13 0.80
N LEU A 231 14.81 -0.99 1.43
CA LEU A 231 14.14 -2.11 0.79
C LEU A 231 12.63 -1.84 0.62
N TRP A 232 12.07 -2.38 -0.45
CA TRP A 232 10.63 -2.40 -0.75
C TRP A 232 10.12 -3.83 -0.79
N GLY A 233 8.82 -4.05 -0.64
CA GLY A 233 8.27 -5.40 -0.57
C GLY A 233 6.78 -5.42 -0.34
N GLY A 234 6.29 -6.59 0.05
CA GLY A 234 4.94 -6.83 0.54
C GLY A 234 4.95 -7.61 1.84
N PHE A 235 3.80 -8.10 2.26
CA PHE A 235 3.65 -8.92 3.46
C PHE A 235 2.79 -10.15 3.20
N SER A 236 3.23 -11.30 3.71
CA SER A 236 2.33 -12.42 4.00
C SER A 236 2.10 -12.49 5.50
N VAL A 237 0.84 -12.31 5.93
CA VAL A 237 0.40 -12.43 7.32
C VAL A 237 -0.18 -13.81 7.51
N LEU A 238 0.59 -14.72 8.10
CA LEU A 238 0.22 -16.12 8.27
C LEU A 238 -0.49 -16.35 9.60
N ASN A 239 -1.52 -17.18 9.54
CA ASN A 239 -2.19 -17.80 10.67
C ASN A 239 -2.38 -19.30 10.35
N GLY A 240 -1.49 -20.14 10.88
CA GLY A 240 -1.43 -21.55 10.50
C GLY A 240 -1.14 -21.73 9.01
N ALA A 241 -2.03 -22.41 8.30
CA ALA A 241 -1.91 -22.69 6.86
C ALA A 241 -2.61 -21.66 5.95
N ASP A 242 -3.34 -20.69 6.53
CA ASP A 242 -3.93 -19.59 5.78
C ASP A 242 -3.07 -18.34 5.91
N HIS A 243 -3.12 -17.46 4.91
CA HIS A 243 -2.48 -16.15 4.99
C HIS A 243 -3.24 -15.06 4.24
N CYS A 244 -3.08 -13.81 4.70
CA CYS A 244 -3.41 -12.60 3.96
C CYS A 244 -2.13 -12.14 3.25
N PHE A 245 -2.21 -11.86 1.95
CA PHE A 245 -1.09 -11.32 1.20
C PHE A 245 -1.35 -9.86 0.85
N PHE A 246 -0.43 -8.98 1.22
CA PHE A 246 -0.41 -7.57 0.84
C PHE A 246 0.77 -7.34 -0.10
N ALA A 247 0.52 -6.96 -1.35
CA ALA A 247 1.57 -6.85 -2.36
C ALA A 247 2.43 -5.57 -2.25
N GLY A 248 1.97 -4.55 -1.52
CA GLY A 248 2.53 -3.20 -1.66
C GLY A 248 2.36 -2.70 -3.11
N ASP A 249 3.34 -1.92 -3.55
CA ASP A 249 3.50 -1.58 -4.97
C ASP A 249 4.47 -2.53 -5.65
N THR A 250 4.08 -3.02 -6.83
CA THR A 250 4.90 -3.96 -7.57
C THR A 250 4.53 -4.01 -9.04
N GLY A 251 5.53 -4.22 -9.89
CA GLY A 251 5.38 -4.76 -11.23
C GLY A 251 5.11 -6.26 -11.20
N TYR A 252 4.66 -6.81 -12.32
CA TYR A 252 4.47 -8.26 -12.43
C TYR A 252 5.81 -9.00 -12.50
N SER A 253 5.98 -10.06 -11.70
CA SER A 253 7.24 -10.79 -11.57
C SER A 253 7.03 -12.20 -10.99
N PRO A 254 7.98 -13.16 -11.18
CA PRO A 254 7.87 -14.54 -10.68
C PRO A 254 7.61 -14.69 -9.17
N HIS A 255 7.90 -13.67 -8.36
CA HIS A 255 7.71 -13.71 -6.91
C HIS A 255 6.28 -14.11 -6.50
N PHE A 256 5.24 -13.82 -7.29
CA PHE A 256 3.88 -14.28 -7.01
C PHE A 256 3.76 -15.81 -6.97
N LYS A 257 4.40 -16.51 -7.90
CA LYS A 257 4.45 -17.98 -7.91
C LYS A 257 5.31 -18.52 -6.77
N GLU A 258 6.38 -17.81 -6.40
CA GLU A 258 7.23 -18.17 -5.26
C GLU A 258 6.48 -18.04 -3.93
N ILE A 259 5.67 -16.99 -3.77
CA ILE A 259 4.81 -16.78 -2.60
C ILE A 259 3.81 -17.94 -2.50
N TYR A 260 3.13 -18.29 -3.59
CA TYR A 260 2.23 -19.45 -3.62
C TYR A 260 2.95 -20.76 -3.27
N ALA A 261 4.14 -21.00 -3.84
CA ALA A 261 4.91 -22.20 -3.56
C ALA A 261 5.33 -22.32 -2.09
N LYS A 262 5.57 -21.19 -1.41
CA LYS A 262 5.99 -21.16 0.01
C LYS A 262 4.82 -21.22 0.99
N TYR A 263 3.72 -20.53 0.71
CA TYR A 263 2.66 -20.28 1.69
C TYR A 263 1.27 -20.76 1.25
N GLY A 264 1.16 -21.30 0.03
CA GLY A 264 -0.11 -21.72 -0.53
C GLY A 264 -0.96 -20.55 -1.04
N ALA A 265 -2.24 -20.81 -1.26
CA ALA A 265 -3.18 -19.83 -1.77
C ALA A 265 -3.57 -18.84 -0.65
N PRO A 266 -3.37 -17.52 -0.83
CA PRO A 266 -3.84 -16.55 0.15
C PRO A 266 -5.36 -16.58 0.23
N ARG A 267 -5.88 -16.49 1.45
CA ARG A 267 -7.32 -16.33 1.67
C ARG A 267 -7.80 -15.03 1.05
N ILE A 268 -7.02 -13.98 1.24
CA ILE A 268 -7.18 -12.70 0.55
C ILE A 268 -5.82 -12.16 0.11
N ALA A 269 -5.75 -11.68 -1.14
CA ALA A 269 -4.61 -10.96 -1.67
C ALA A 269 -5.00 -9.50 -2.01
N LEU A 270 -4.28 -8.54 -1.45
CA LEU A 270 -4.42 -7.12 -1.72
C LEU A 270 -3.45 -6.75 -2.86
N LEU A 271 -3.97 -6.47 -4.05
CA LEU A 271 -3.18 -6.32 -5.28
C LEU A 271 -3.37 -4.93 -5.91
N PRO A 272 -2.29 -4.19 -6.21
CA PRO A 272 -2.40 -2.87 -6.83
C PRO A 272 -2.89 -2.97 -8.27
N ILE A 273 -3.75 -2.03 -8.68
CA ILE A 273 -4.30 -1.99 -10.05
C ILE A 273 -4.12 -0.64 -10.76
N GLY A 274 -3.62 0.39 -10.08
CA GLY A 274 -3.34 1.72 -10.65
C GLY A 274 -1.85 1.99 -10.87
N ALA A 275 -1.52 3.24 -11.16
CA ALA A 275 -0.15 3.71 -11.36
C ALA A 275 0.58 3.11 -12.58
N TYR A 276 -0.15 2.75 -13.65
CA TYR A 276 0.41 1.91 -14.72
C TYR A 276 0.62 2.58 -16.09
N GLU A 277 0.17 3.83 -16.30
CA GLU A 277 0.42 4.57 -17.54
C GLU A 277 1.48 5.67 -17.41
N PRO A 278 2.32 5.91 -18.43
CA PRO A 278 2.38 5.20 -19.71
C PRO A 278 3.04 3.83 -19.54
N ARG A 279 2.44 2.78 -20.13
CA ARG A 279 2.88 1.38 -19.95
C ARG A 279 4.36 1.16 -20.22
N LEU A 280 4.93 1.83 -21.23
CA LEU A 280 6.34 1.71 -21.61
C LEU A 280 7.32 2.07 -20.46
N LEU A 281 6.91 2.97 -19.56
CA LEU A 281 7.71 3.43 -18.42
C LEU A 281 7.36 2.67 -17.15
N MET A 282 6.06 2.55 -16.86
CA MET A 282 5.59 2.04 -15.57
C MET A 282 5.66 0.53 -15.45
N ARG A 283 5.74 -0.21 -16.57
CA ARG A 283 5.65 -1.68 -16.52
C ARG A 283 6.66 -2.42 -15.67
N TYR A 284 7.79 -1.79 -15.48
CA TYR A 284 8.84 -2.38 -14.69
C TYR A 284 8.55 -2.32 -13.18
N LEU A 285 7.74 -1.37 -12.72
CA LEU A 285 7.52 -1.08 -11.30
C LEU A 285 6.06 -1.18 -10.85
N HIS A 286 5.09 -1.13 -11.79
CA HIS A 286 3.67 -1.20 -11.50
C HIS A 286 2.95 -2.15 -12.47
N MET A 287 2.13 -3.02 -11.88
CA MET A 287 1.17 -3.85 -12.60
C MET A 287 0.07 -2.99 -13.21
N ASN A 288 -0.38 -3.33 -14.42
CA ASN A 288 -1.70 -2.91 -14.87
C ASN A 288 -2.78 -3.93 -14.40
N PRO A 289 -4.08 -3.68 -14.60
CA PRO A 289 -5.13 -4.60 -14.17
C PRO A 289 -5.10 -6.00 -14.80
N ASP A 290 -4.67 -6.15 -16.06
CA ASP A 290 -4.50 -7.48 -16.68
C ASP A 290 -3.36 -8.27 -15.98
N GLU A 291 -2.25 -7.61 -15.64
CA GLU A 291 -1.13 -8.19 -14.90
C GLU A 291 -1.48 -8.48 -13.43
N ALA A 292 -2.23 -7.60 -12.77
CA ALA A 292 -2.75 -7.85 -11.43
C ALA A 292 -3.68 -9.07 -11.43
N PHE A 293 -4.52 -9.22 -12.47
CA PHE A 293 -5.34 -10.42 -12.64
C PHE A 293 -4.50 -11.67 -12.93
N GLN A 294 -3.35 -11.54 -13.61
CA GLN A 294 -2.38 -12.63 -13.74
C GLN A 294 -1.74 -13.00 -12.40
N ALA A 295 -1.34 -12.03 -11.59
CA ALA A 295 -0.82 -12.24 -10.24
C ALA A 295 -1.84 -12.96 -9.33
N HIS A 296 -3.11 -12.55 -9.39
CA HIS A 296 -4.22 -13.24 -8.71
C HIS A 296 -4.28 -14.74 -9.04
N LYS A 297 -4.14 -15.09 -10.34
CA LYS A 297 -4.13 -16.48 -10.79
C LYS A 297 -2.88 -17.23 -10.33
N ASP A 298 -1.71 -16.62 -10.44
CA ASP A 298 -0.43 -17.24 -10.06
C ASP A 298 -0.31 -17.47 -8.55
N LEU A 299 -0.97 -16.62 -7.75
CA LEU A 299 -1.12 -16.81 -6.31
C LEU A 299 -2.14 -17.89 -5.96
N HIS A 300 -2.97 -18.32 -6.91
CA HIS A 300 -4.17 -19.11 -6.67
C HIS A 300 -5.09 -18.48 -5.59
N ALA A 301 -5.09 -17.15 -5.49
CA ALA A 301 -5.75 -16.44 -4.40
C ALA A 301 -7.24 -16.81 -4.30
N LYS A 302 -7.72 -17.16 -3.10
CA LYS A 302 -9.13 -17.49 -2.86
C LYS A 302 -10.03 -16.26 -3.08
N CYS A 303 -9.50 -15.09 -2.78
CA CYS A 303 -10.09 -13.80 -3.09
C CYS A 303 -8.98 -12.76 -3.30
N SER A 304 -9.19 -11.76 -4.15
CA SER A 304 -8.36 -10.57 -4.19
C SER A 304 -9.17 -9.30 -4.00
N LEU A 305 -8.59 -8.33 -3.31
CA LEU A 305 -9.08 -6.96 -3.19
C LEU A 305 -8.13 -6.04 -3.94
N ALA A 306 -8.68 -5.21 -4.83
CA ALA A 306 -7.91 -4.19 -5.54
C ALA A 306 -7.49 -3.08 -4.59
N ILE A 307 -6.28 -2.57 -4.77
CA ILE A 307 -5.73 -1.39 -4.07
C ILE A 307 -5.01 -0.46 -5.06
N HIS A 308 -4.50 0.67 -4.57
CA HIS A 308 -3.68 1.63 -5.33
C HIS A 308 -4.40 2.29 -6.51
N TYR A 309 -5.70 2.59 -6.37
CA TYR A 309 -6.49 3.27 -7.40
C TYR A 309 -7.34 4.39 -6.79
N ARG A 310 -7.81 5.30 -7.64
CA ARG A 310 -8.77 6.40 -7.35
C ARG A 310 -8.39 7.48 -6.35
N THR A 311 -7.36 7.29 -5.53
CA THR A 311 -7.03 8.23 -4.44
C THR A 311 -6.07 9.33 -4.88
N PHE A 312 -4.96 9.00 -5.53
CA PHE A 312 -3.96 9.97 -5.99
C PHE A 312 -3.70 9.82 -7.49
N GLN A 313 -3.60 10.94 -8.22
CA GLN A 313 -3.19 10.91 -9.62
C GLN A 313 -1.66 10.78 -9.72
N LEU A 314 -1.17 9.53 -9.64
CA LEU A 314 0.27 9.23 -9.70
C LEU A 314 0.81 9.20 -11.14
N THR A 315 -0.05 8.86 -12.09
CA THR A 315 0.28 8.51 -13.49
C THR A 315 -0.76 9.08 -14.46
N ASP A 316 -0.77 8.61 -15.71
CA ASP A 316 -1.52 9.22 -16.80
C ASP A 316 -2.90 8.59 -17.05
N GLU A 317 -3.21 7.42 -16.48
CA GLU A 317 -4.54 6.81 -16.63
C GLU A 317 -5.64 7.66 -15.97
N SER A 318 -6.86 7.51 -16.47
CA SER A 318 -8.03 8.17 -15.87
C SER A 318 -8.37 7.52 -14.53
N ARG A 319 -9.05 8.28 -13.65
CA ARG A 319 -9.36 7.86 -12.29
C ARG A 319 -10.08 6.51 -12.19
N GLU A 320 -11.02 6.26 -13.11
CA GLU A 320 -11.88 5.07 -13.12
C GLU A 320 -11.35 3.93 -13.99
N GLN A 321 -10.35 4.22 -14.84
CA GLN A 321 -9.80 3.23 -15.79
C GLN A 321 -9.32 1.93 -15.14
N PRO A 322 -8.64 1.95 -13.97
CA PRO A 322 -8.18 0.72 -13.32
C PRO A 322 -9.31 -0.30 -13.06
N GLU A 323 -10.48 0.16 -12.61
CA GLU A 323 -11.62 -0.71 -12.34
C GLU A 323 -12.22 -1.29 -13.61
N GLU A 324 -12.41 -0.45 -14.63
CA GLU A 324 -12.92 -0.86 -15.93
C GLU A 324 -12.02 -1.92 -16.57
N ASP A 325 -10.71 -1.72 -16.49
CA ASP A 325 -9.73 -2.63 -17.08
C ASP A 325 -9.63 -3.94 -16.29
N LEU A 326 -9.77 -3.90 -14.96
CA LEU A 326 -9.90 -5.13 -14.18
C LEU A 326 -11.18 -5.90 -14.54
N GLN A 327 -12.29 -5.20 -14.74
CA GLN A 327 -13.55 -5.82 -15.18
C GLN A 327 -13.38 -6.49 -16.54
N LYS A 328 -12.72 -5.83 -17.50
CA LYS A 328 -12.38 -6.41 -18.81
C LYS A 328 -11.48 -7.63 -18.67
N ALA A 329 -10.44 -7.57 -17.83
CA ALA A 329 -9.53 -8.69 -17.59
C ALA A 329 -10.29 -9.92 -17.04
N ARG A 330 -11.21 -9.71 -16.08
CA ARG A 330 -12.06 -10.75 -15.51
C ARG A 330 -13.02 -11.37 -16.54
N GLN A 331 -13.62 -10.56 -17.41
CA GLN A 331 -14.56 -11.04 -18.43
C GLN A 331 -13.91 -11.96 -19.47
N LYS A 332 -12.61 -11.82 -19.71
CA LYS A 332 -11.83 -12.73 -20.59
C LYS A 332 -11.58 -14.11 -19.96
N SER A 333 -11.99 -14.34 -18.70
CA SER A 333 -11.67 -15.55 -17.93
C SER A 333 -12.89 -16.44 -17.65
N SER A 334 -12.65 -17.65 -17.16
CA SER A 334 -13.72 -18.59 -16.79
C SER A 334 -14.57 -18.06 -15.63
N LYS A 335 -15.87 -18.35 -15.64
CA LYS A 335 -16.79 -18.04 -14.54
C LYS A 335 -16.45 -18.75 -13.22
N LEU A 336 -15.63 -19.81 -13.27
CA LEU A 336 -15.15 -20.54 -12.11
C LEU A 336 -13.96 -19.87 -11.40
N MET A 337 -13.50 -18.72 -11.90
CA MET A 337 -12.40 -18.00 -11.27
C MET A 337 -12.80 -17.41 -9.92
N ASN A 338 -11.88 -17.50 -8.96
CA ASN A 338 -11.99 -16.83 -7.67
C ASN A 338 -12.21 -15.32 -7.84
N PRO A 339 -12.93 -14.68 -6.90
CA PRO A 339 -13.26 -13.27 -7.01
C PRO A 339 -12.03 -12.37 -6.90
N PHE A 340 -11.96 -11.36 -7.78
CA PHE A 340 -11.07 -10.20 -7.64
C PHE A 340 -11.95 -8.94 -7.65
N ILE A 341 -12.09 -8.32 -6.49
CA ILE A 341 -13.13 -7.34 -6.17
C ILE A 341 -12.51 -5.94 -6.08
N CYS A 342 -13.21 -4.95 -6.64
CA CYS A 342 -13.02 -3.54 -6.31
C CYS A 342 -14.16 -3.11 -5.37
N ILE A 343 -13.82 -2.45 -4.26
CA ILE A 343 -14.82 -1.86 -3.36
C ILE A 343 -14.54 -0.37 -3.19
N ARG A 344 -15.53 0.38 -2.73
CA ARG A 344 -15.39 1.81 -2.44
C ARG A 344 -14.79 2.01 -1.05
N GLU A 345 -14.20 3.18 -0.84
CA GLU A 345 -13.64 3.61 0.44
C GLU A 345 -14.70 3.48 1.55
N GLY A 346 -14.31 2.91 2.69
CA GLY A 346 -15.16 2.67 3.86
C GLY A 346 -15.99 1.40 3.78
N LYS A 347 -15.90 0.63 2.69
CA LYS A 347 -16.58 -0.67 2.59
C LYS A 347 -15.74 -1.79 3.20
N ARG A 348 -16.47 -2.75 3.77
CA ARG A 348 -15.94 -3.99 4.35
C ARG A 348 -16.11 -5.16 3.39
N LEU A 349 -15.14 -6.07 3.39
CA LEU A 349 -15.24 -7.42 2.85
C LEU A 349 -14.93 -8.44 3.95
N THR A 350 -15.78 -9.45 4.12
CA THR A 350 -15.51 -10.61 4.99
C THR A 350 -14.96 -11.74 4.14
N VAL A 351 -13.91 -12.42 4.59
CA VAL A 351 -13.15 -13.41 3.79
C VAL A 351 -12.88 -14.74 4.46
#